data_AF-A0A8T1MSH5-F1
#
_entry.id   AF-A0A8T1MSH5-F1
#
_cell.length_a   1.000
_cell.length_b   1.000
_cell.length_c   1.000
_cell.angle_alpha   90.00
_cell.angle_beta   90.00
_cell.angle_gamma   90.00
#
_symmetry.space_group_name_H-M   'P 1'
#
loop_
_entity.id
_entity.type
_entity.pdbx_description
1 polymer ?
#
loop_
_entity_poly.entity_id
_entity_poly.type
_entity_poly.pdbx_seq_one_letter_code
_entity_poly.pdbx_strand_id
1 'polypeptide(L)'
;MDAKLKQSDECFWGKRYRDCDAILDSLGSDPEVQWRKARSIFAQITSSEKEPSKDTLRSTFTKGLEEADKGLCINPKHANCLTEREEAQKILKKI
;
A
#
# COMPACT_ATOMS: atom_id res chain seq x y z
N MET A 1 10.48 1.94 16.17
CA MET A 1 9.57 1.74 15.03
C MET A 1 10.11 2.45 13.81
N ASP A 2 10.46 3.73 13.93
CA ASP A 2 10.94 4.61 12.85
C ASP A 2 12.09 4.06 12.00
N ALA A 3 13.10 3.43 12.62
CA ALA A 3 14.23 2.85 11.89
C ALA A 3 13.79 1.74 10.90
N LYS A 4 12.81 0.91 11.30
CA LYS A 4 12.26 -0.14 10.44
C LYS A 4 11.33 0.44 9.37
N LEU A 5 10.56 1.50 9.69
CA LEU A 5 9.77 2.21 8.68
C LEU A 5 10.67 2.81 7.60
N LYS A 6 11.78 3.46 8.01
CA LYS A 6 12.80 3.95 7.08
C LYS A 6 13.40 2.83 6.23
N GLN A 7 13.74 1.70 6.85
CA GLN A 7 14.24 0.53 6.12
C GLN A 7 13.22 0.00 5.11
N SER A 8 11.93 -0.01 5.46
CA SER A 8 10.86 -0.41 4.53
C SER A 8 10.77 0.57 3.35
N ASP A 9 10.90 1.88 3.60
CA ASP A 9 10.92 2.90 2.55
C ASP A 9 12.14 2.74 1.63
N GLU A 10 13.32 2.41 2.17
CA GLU A 10 14.52 2.10 1.38
C GLU A 10 14.34 0.85 0.51
N CYS A 11 13.70 -0.21 1.03
CA CYS A 11 13.33 -1.39 0.25
C CYS A 11 12.33 -1.04 -0.86
N PHE A 12 11.32 -0.24 -0.56
CA PHE A 12 10.31 0.22 -1.51
C PHE A 12 10.94 0.99 -2.68
N TRP A 13 11.78 1.99 -2.42
CA TRP A 13 12.47 2.74 -3.47
C TRP A 13 13.45 1.88 -4.27
N GLY A 14 14.04 0.87 -3.64
CA GLY A 14 14.82 -0.17 -4.31
C GLY A 14 14.00 -1.19 -5.11
N LYS A 15 12.67 -1.03 -5.22
CA LYS A 15 11.72 -1.98 -5.85
C LYS A 15 11.75 -3.38 -5.23
N ARG A 16 12.28 -3.51 -4.01
CA ARG A 16 12.32 -4.76 -3.24
C ARG A 16 11.04 -4.88 -2.41
N TYR A 17 9.90 -4.97 -3.11
CA TYR A 17 8.59 -4.90 -2.46
C TYR A 17 8.32 -6.06 -1.49
N ARG A 18 8.85 -7.26 -1.79
CA ARG A 18 8.77 -8.40 -0.86
C ARG A 18 9.49 -8.13 0.47
N ASP A 19 10.68 -7.53 0.42
CA ASP A 19 11.43 -7.16 1.62
C ASP A 19 10.73 -6.04 2.40
N CYS A 20 10.14 -5.08 1.67
CA CYS A 20 9.32 -4.01 2.23
C CYS A 20 8.15 -4.59 3.03
N ASP A 21 7.35 -5.49 2.41
CA ASP A 21 6.18 -6.09 3.03
C ASP A 21 6.55 -6.91 4.27
N ALA A 22 7.64 -7.69 4.22
CA ALA A 22 8.13 -8.45 5.37
C ALA A 22 8.52 -7.57 6.56
N ILE A 23 9.15 -6.42 6.30
CA ILE A 23 9.48 -5.45 7.36
C ILE A 23 8.19 -4.88 7.97
N LEU A 24 7.23 -4.48 7.13
CA LEU A 24 5.95 -3.90 7.54
C LEU A 24 5.12 -4.90 8.36
N ASP A 25 5.10 -6.18 7.98
CA ASP A 25 4.44 -7.25 8.74
C ASP A 25 5.02 -7.42 10.16
N SER A 26 6.30 -7.11 10.35
CA SER A 26 6.97 -7.18 11.67
C SER A 26 6.66 -6.00 12.61
N LEU A 27 5.95 -4.98 12.13
CA LEU A 27 5.73 -3.71 12.85
C LEU A 27 4.39 -3.60 13.56
N GLY A 28 3.51 -4.60 13.42
CA GLY A 28 2.19 -4.57 14.01
C GLY A 28 1.23 -3.65 13.26
N SER A 29 0.11 -3.29 13.91
CA SER A 29 -0.94 -2.50 13.28
C SER A 29 -0.83 -1.03 13.69
N ASP A 30 -0.33 -0.20 12.79
CA ASP A 30 -0.18 1.25 12.95
C ASP A 30 -0.51 1.95 11.62
N PRO A 31 -1.14 3.15 11.61
CA PRO A 31 -1.44 3.87 10.37
C PRO A 31 -0.23 4.02 9.44
N GLU A 32 0.97 4.26 10.00
CA GLU A 32 2.22 4.40 9.24
C GLU A 32 2.62 3.11 8.52
N VAL A 33 2.27 1.96 9.08
CA VAL A 33 2.47 0.65 8.44
C VAL A 33 1.43 0.45 7.34
N GLN A 34 0.16 0.78 7.62
CA GLN A 34 -0.95 0.47 6.75
C GLN A 34 -0.91 1.22 5.41
N TRP A 35 -0.60 2.52 5.41
CA TRP A 35 -0.48 3.25 4.15
C TRP A 35 0.72 2.77 3.31
N ARG A 36 1.82 2.36 3.95
CA ARG A 36 2.98 1.81 3.24
C ARG A 36 2.68 0.46 2.59
N LYS A 37 1.87 -0.38 3.25
CA LYS A 37 1.37 -1.62 2.65
C LYS A 37 0.49 -1.35 1.43
N ALA A 38 -0.46 -0.42 1.54
CA ALA A 38 -1.29 -0.01 0.42
C ALA A 38 -0.43 0.45 -0.77
N ARG A 39 0.53 1.36 -0.51
CA ARG A 39 1.46 1.87 -1.52
C ARG A 39 2.31 0.77 -2.15
N SER A 40 2.82 -0.18 -1.36
CA SER A 40 3.59 -1.34 -1.85
C SER A 40 2.77 -2.18 -2.82
N ILE A 41 1.50 -2.47 -2.46
CA ILE A 41 0.58 -3.24 -3.31
C ILE A 41 0.36 -2.52 -4.66
N PHE A 42 0.13 -1.20 -4.65
CA PHE A 42 -0.07 -0.42 -5.88
C PHE A 42 1.20 -0.36 -6.74
N ALA A 43 2.36 -0.19 -6.12
CA ALA A 43 3.63 -0.17 -6.82
C ALA A 43 3.95 -1.52 -7.48
N GLN A 44 3.65 -2.64 -6.81
CA GLN A 44 3.87 -3.99 -7.36
C GLN A 44 3.08 -4.22 -8.66
N ILE A 45 1.80 -3.81 -8.68
CA ILE A 45 0.95 -4.05 -9.86
C ILE A 45 1.26 -3.10 -11.02
N THR A 46 1.65 -1.87 -10.73
CA THR A 46 1.99 -0.85 -11.74
C THR A 46 3.40 -0.99 -12.28
N SER A 47 4.31 -1.66 -11.56
CA SER A 47 5.68 -1.94 -12.02
C SER A 47 5.83 -3.26 -12.79
N SER A 48 4.75 -4.02 -12.95
CA SER A 48 4.74 -5.22 -13.80
C SER A 48 4.97 -4.85 -15.26
N GLU A 49 5.93 -5.51 -15.92
CA GLU A 49 6.21 -5.33 -17.35
C GLU A 49 5.04 -5.74 -18.24
N LYS A 50 4.20 -6.66 -17.74
CA LYS A 50 2.97 -7.09 -18.41
C LYS A 50 1.79 -6.31 -17.85
N GLU A 51 0.98 -5.76 -18.74
CA GLU A 51 -0.26 -5.11 -18.36
C GLU A 51 -1.19 -6.14 -17.70
N PRO A 52 -1.54 -5.95 -16.41
CA PRO A 52 -2.42 -6.86 -15.70
C PRO A 52 -3.85 -6.77 -16.25
N SER A 53 -4.59 -7.88 -16.16
CA SER A 53 -6.02 -7.87 -16.51
C SER A 53 -6.81 -6.93 -15.62
N LYS A 54 -7.96 -6.45 -16.12
CA LYS A 54 -8.90 -5.62 -15.34
C LYS A 54 -9.29 -6.27 -14.01
N ASP A 55 -9.52 -7.58 -14.00
CA ASP A 55 -9.88 -8.30 -12.78
C ASP A 55 -8.72 -8.32 -11.77
N THR A 56 -7.50 -8.55 -12.25
CA THR A 56 -6.29 -8.50 -11.40
C THR A 56 -6.08 -7.10 -10.84
N LEU A 57 -6.24 -6.07 -11.67
CA LEU A 57 -6.16 -4.67 -11.24
C LEU A 57 -7.21 -4.38 -10.16
N ARG A 58 -8.48 -4.70 -10.43
CA ARG A 58 -9.57 -4.47 -9.48
C ARG A 58 -9.29 -5.17 -8.14
N SER A 59 -8.95 -6.45 -8.16
CA SER A 59 -8.64 -7.22 -6.95
C SER A 59 -7.46 -6.61 -6.17
N THR A 60 -6.42 -6.16 -6.87
CA THR A 60 -5.21 -5.63 -6.24
C THR A 60 -5.46 -4.25 -5.63
N PHE A 61 -6.15 -3.36 -6.35
CA PHE A 61 -6.52 -2.05 -5.83
C PHE A 61 -7.53 -2.13 -4.68
N THR A 62 -8.46 -3.07 -4.70
CA THR A 62 -9.34 -3.35 -3.56
C THR A 62 -8.54 -3.77 -2.33
N LYS A 63 -7.54 -4.65 -2.48
CA LYS A 63 -6.69 -5.06 -1.35
C LYS A 63 -5.90 -3.89 -0.75
N GLY A 64 -5.30 -3.04 -1.59
CA GLY A 64 -4.60 -1.87 -1.06
C GLY A 64 -5.54 -0.84 -0.42
N LEU A 65 -6.77 -0.72 -0.95
CA LEU A 65 -7.83 0.08 -0.32
C LEU A 65 -8.16 -0.42 1.10
N GLU A 66 -8.29 -1.74 1.26
CA GLU A 66 -8.53 -2.36 2.58
C GLU A 66 -7.40 -2.06 3.58
N GLU A 67 -6.14 -2.10 3.15
CA GLU A 67 -5.01 -1.71 4.02
C GLU A 67 -5.12 -0.23 4.43
N ALA A 68 -5.38 0.67 3.48
CA ALA A 68 -5.56 2.09 3.80
C ALA A 68 -6.72 2.33 4.78
N ASP A 69 -7.85 1.64 4.60
CA ASP A 69 -9.01 1.71 5.50
C ASP A 69 -8.68 1.18 6.91
N LYS A 70 -7.89 0.10 7.04
CA LYS A 70 -7.40 -0.36 8.36
C LYS A 70 -6.61 0.74 9.08
N GLY A 71 -5.78 1.49 8.36
CA GLY A 71 -5.05 2.64 8.93
C GLY A 71 -5.99 3.76 9.40
N LEU A 72 -7.03 4.04 8.62
CA LEU A 72 -8.05 5.04 8.96
C LEU A 72 -8.95 4.63 10.12
N CYS A 73 -9.20 3.33 10.31
CA CYS A 73 -9.90 2.84 11.50
C CYS A 73 -9.14 3.17 12.79
N ILE A 74 -7.80 3.22 12.75
CA ILE A 74 -6.98 3.59 13.90
C ILE A 74 -6.86 5.11 14.01
N ASN A 75 -6.61 5.80 12.90
CA ASN A 75 -6.56 7.26 12.84
C ASN A 75 -7.36 7.78 11.62
N PRO A 76 -8.62 8.22 11.82
CA PRO A 76 -9.49 8.64 10.73
C PRO A 76 -9.02 9.87 9.94
N LYS A 77 -8.05 10.63 10.48
CA LYS A 77 -7.50 11.84 9.86
C LYS A 77 -6.07 11.65 9.37
N HIS A 78 -5.59 10.40 9.29
CA HIS A 78 -4.24 10.12 8.85
C HIS A 78 -4.05 10.48 7.37
N ALA A 79 -3.27 11.53 7.10
CA ALA A 79 -3.15 12.11 5.76
C ALA A 79 -2.73 11.10 4.70
N ASN A 80 -1.70 10.29 4.97
CA ASN A 80 -1.21 9.31 3.98
C ASN A 80 -2.24 8.20 3.72
N CYS A 81 -2.95 7.73 4.75
CA CYS A 81 -3.99 6.71 4.53
C CYS A 81 -5.14 7.27 3.69
N LEU A 82 -5.52 8.54 3.89
CA LEU A 82 -6.53 9.21 3.06
C LEU A 82 -6.06 9.31 1.60
N THR A 83 -4.81 9.72 1.37
CA THR A 83 -4.21 9.82 0.03
C THR A 83 -4.26 8.48 -0.71
N GLU A 84 -3.74 7.41 -0.09
CA GLU A 84 -3.70 6.07 -0.70
C GLU A 84 -5.12 5.54 -0.96
N ARG A 85 -6.06 5.79 -0.03
CA ARG A 85 -7.47 5.41 -0.19
C ARG A 85 -8.11 6.12 -1.39
N GLU A 86 -7.91 7.43 -1.50
CA GLU A 86 -8.47 8.21 -2.61
C GLU A 86 -7.89 7.81 -3.96
N GLU A 87 -6.59 7.51 -4.03
CA GLU A 87 -5.94 7.03 -5.24
C GLU A 87 -6.52 5.70 -5.70
N ALA A 88 -6.63 4.73 -4.79
CA ALA A 88 -7.24 3.43 -5.08
C ALA A 88 -8.68 3.57 -5.58
N GLN A 89 -9.49 4.41 -4.93
CA GLN A 89 -10.87 4.66 -5.37
C GLN A 89 -10.95 5.31 -6.76
N LYS A 90 -10.04 6.25 -7.08
CA LYS A 90 -9.99 6.87 -8.41
C LYS A 90 -9.69 5.84 -9.49
N ILE A 91 -8.82 4.87 -9.22
CA ILE A 91 -8.46 3.82 -10.17
C ILE A 91 -9.59 2.81 -10.30
N LEU A 92 -10.18 2.35 -9.19
CA LEU A 92 -11.30 1.40 -9.19
C LEU A 92 -12.51 1.91 -9.97
N LYS A 93 -12.78 3.22 -9.95
CA LYS A 93 -13.86 3.85 -10.75
C LYS A 93 -13.60 3.85 -12.26
N LYS A 94 -12.34 3.66 -12.69
CA LYS A 94 -11.94 3.68 -14.10
C LYS A 94 -11.81 2.29 -14.72
N ILE A 95 -11.85 1.22 -13.92
CA ILE A 95 -11.70 -0.18 -14.37
C ILE A 95 -13.04 -0.77 -14.81
#